data_AF-A0A957TYA1-F1
#
_entry.id   AF-A0A957TYA1-F1
#
_cell.length_a   1.000
_cell.length_b   1.000
_cell.length_c   1.000
_cell.angle_alpha   90.00
_cell.angle_beta   90.00
_cell.angle_gamma   90.00
#
_symmetry.space_group_name_H-M   'P 1'
#
loop_
_entity.id
_entity.type
_entity.pdbx_description
1 polymer ?
#
loop_
_entity_poly.entity_id
_entity_poly.type
_entity_poly.pdbx_seq_one_letter_code
_entity_poly.pdbx_strand_id
1 'polypeptide(L)'
;MQAKPKILKIFVVALILSLMLAACGGDTTGSTWFNLPSIPVKVQENGNVTVFGLAVMNNPALLEQLRTASVQKLEVRIGYNGIHIYANGNDLPYISWDAESVDTLQDLLRRAPALAPGTAVSNDLIANSLPILRQIGLGVSVIDASADTSALTRWRGETTATPEEAESVIGPFQLGGIAFDENGNLSIGGLSASALGMNGPLLDANTLGMLQSYGIENLQIQTEPNGINLSMNGRPLPSITYDSAALANVVPVVQGFAPELAPTLESALPMLQNAALDVAVSFTGEPVGELALSDLPVALNEDGTVSVFGVSAGSTPLVPADLMAQLQATGVQ
;
A
#
# COMPACT_ATOMS: atom_id res chain seq x y z
N MET A 1 -53.79 -19.56 -13.77
CA MET A 1 -53.60 -18.10 -13.65
C MET A 1 -52.42 -17.72 -14.53
N GLN A 2 -52.67 -17.08 -15.68
CA GLN A 2 -51.62 -16.61 -16.59
C GLN A 2 -50.91 -15.42 -15.95
N ALA A 3 -49.64 -15.57 -15.58
CA ALA A 3 -48.82 -14.47 -15.09
C ALA A 3 -48.78 -13.38 -16.17
N LYS A 4 -49.25 -12.18 -15.84
CA LYS A 4 -49.36 -11.07 -16.79
C LYS A 4 -47.97 -10.74 -17.37
N PRO A 5 -47.81 -10.67 -18.70
CA PRO A 5 -46.51 -10.46 -19.36
C PRO A 5 -45.85 -9.11 -19.04
N LYS A 6 -46.57 -8.19 -18.39
CA LYS A 6 -46.02 -6.92 -17.92
C LYS A 6 -45.15 -7.07 -16.66
N ILE A 7 -45.45 -8.04 -15.77
CA ILE A 7 -44.67 -8.25 -14.54
C ILE A 7 -43.37 -8.99 -14.86
N LEU A 8 -43.41 -9.97 -15.77
CA LEU A 8 -42.22 -10.68 -16.24
C LEU A 8 -41.23 -9.72 -16.92
N LYS A 9 -41.70 -8.76 -17.72
CA LYS A 9 -40.85 -7.75 -18.36
C LYS A 9 -40.20 -6.80 -17.35
N ILE A 10 -40.89 -6.41 -16.28
CA ILE A 10 -40.32 -5.57 -15.22
C ILE A 10 -39.26 -6.36 -14.43
N PHE A 11 -39.52 -7.63 -14.11
CA PHE A 11 -38.55 -8.49 -13.43
C PHE A 11 -37.32 -8.78 -14.29
N VAL A 12 -37.49 -9.01 -15.59
CA VAL A 12 -36.37 -9.25 -16.51
C VAL A 12 -35.55 -7.97 -16.71
N VAL A 13 -36.17 -6.79 -16.79
CA VAL A 13 -35.43 -5.52 -16.85
C VAL A 13 -34.70 -5.23 -15.54
N ALA A 14 -35.31 -5.49 -14.39
CA ALA A 14 -34.65 -5.35 -13.09
C ALA A 14 -33.50 -6.36 -12.91
N LEU A 15 -33.68 -7.60 -13.35
CA LEU A 15 -32.67 -8.66 -13.34
C LEU A 15 -31.48 -8.31 -14.26
N ILE A 16 -31.76 -7.78 -15.46
CA ILE A 16 -30.73 -7.34 -16.41
C ILE A 16 -30.02 -6.08 -15.91
N LEU A 17 -30.72 -5.13 -15.27
CA LEU A 17 -30.07 -3.99 -14.62
C LEU A 17 -29.17 -4.44 -13.47
N SER A 18 -29.61 -5.42 -12.66
CA SER A 18 -28.78 -5.97 -11.58
C SER A 18 -27.61 -6.81 -12.09
N LEU A 19 -27.77 -7.53 -13.21
CA LEU A 19 -26.67 -8.27 -13.84
C LEU A 19 -25.70 -7.35 -14.56
N MET A 20 -26.15 -6.23 -15.13
CA MET A 20 -25.26 -5.22 -15.73
C MET A 20 -24.50 -4.39 -14.69
N LEU A 21 -25.08 -4.20 -13.50
CA LEU A 21 -24.38 -3.59 -12.36
C LEU A 21 -23.46 -4.58 -11.62
N ALA A 22 -23.64 -5.89 -11.80
CA ALA A 22 -22.82 -6.94 -11.16
C ALA A 22 -21.78 -7.59 -12.10
N ALA A 23 -21.73 -7.19 -13.38
CA ALA A 23 -20.87 -7.83 -14.40
C ALA A 23 -19.73 -6.94 -14.93
N CYS A 24 -19.41 -5.83 -14.26
CA CYS A 24 -18.18 -5.08 -14.52
C CYS A 24 -17.57 -4.65 -13.19
N GLY A 25 -16.51 -5.35 -12.76
CA GLY A 25 -15.75 -5.07 -11.53
C GLY A 25 -16.39 -5.66 -10.27
N GLY A 26 -15.66 -6.54 -9.59
CA GLY A 26 -15.95 -6.88 -8.19
C GLY A 26 -15.65 -5.67 -7.32
N ASP A 27 -16.52 -4.66 -7.35
CA ASP A 27 -16.23 -3.35 -6.80
C ASP A 27 -16.90 -3.13 -5.45
N THR A 28 -16.20 -2.34 -4.65
CA THR A 28 -16.53 -1.80 -3.34
C THR A 28 -17.74 -0.85 -3.39
N THR A 29 -18.87 -1.32 -3.91
CA THR A 29 -20.08 -0.56 -4.32
C THR A 29 -20.87 0.13 -3.20
N GLY A 30 -20.33 0.24 -1.98
CA GLY A 30 -20.91 1.10 -0.96
C GLY A 30 -20.34 2.51 -1.01
N SER A 31 -21.01 3.41 -0.30
CA SER A 31 -20.58 4.79 -0.19
C SER A 31 -20.69 5.25 1.26
N THR A 32 -19.81 6.16 1.66
CA THR A 32 -20.02 6.92 2.88
C THR A 32 -21.32 7.70 2.80
N TRP A 33 -22.29 7.40 3.66
CA TRP A 33 -23.60 8.04 3.66
C TRP A 33 -23.58 9.42 4.31
N PHE A 34 -22.72 9.61 5.30
CA PHE A 34 -22.56 10.87 6.00
C PHE A 34 -21.11 11.34 5.92
N ASN A 35 -20.89 12.37 5.11
CA ASN A 35 -19.61 13.05 5.01
C ASN A 35 -19.55 14.17 6.06
N LEU A 36 -18.89 13.91 7.19
CA LEU A 36 -18.71 14.92 8.23
C LEU A 36 -17.48 15.80 7.93
N PRO A 37 -17.53 17.11 8.24
CA PRO A 37 -16.35 17.96 8.13
C PRO A 37 -15.18 17.39 8.94
N SER A 38 -13.96 17.52 8.41
CA SER A 38 -12.76 17.13 9.16
C SER A 38 -12.60 17.96 10.41
N ILE A 39 -12.14 17.30 11.49
CA ILE A 39 -11.74 17.97 12.72
C ILE A 39 -10.45 18.75 12.42
N PRO A 40 -10.46 20.09 12.57
CA PRO A 40 -9.27 20.89 12.30
C PRO A 40 -8.28 20.81 13.46
N VAL A 41 -7.08 20.35 13.15
CA VAL A 41 -5.91 20.33 14.02
C VAL A 41 -4.95 21.40 13.51
N LYS A 42 -4.90 22.57 14.16
CA LYS A 42 -4.07 23.69 13.71
C LYS A 42 -2.73 23.68 14.43
N VAL A 43 -1.65 23.68 13.67
CA VAL A 43 -0.28 23.85 14.16
C VAL A 43 0.07 25.33 14.05
N GLN A 44 0.25 26.00 15.18
CA GLN A 44 0.60 27.42 15.24
C GLN A 44 2.08 27.65 14.92
N GLU A 45 2.46 28.88 14.62
CA GLU A 45 3.85 29.27 14.32
C GLU A 45 4.84 28.95 15.45
N ASN A 46 4.36 28.88 16.70
CA ASN A 46 5.16 28.51 17.87
C ASN A 46 5.23 26.98 18.11
N GLY A 47 4.69 26.17 17.21
CA GLY A 47 4.61 24.71 17.34
C GLY A 47 3.43 24.18 18.15
N ASN A 48 2.62 25.06 18.77
CA ASN A 48 1.46 24.61 19.53
C ASN A 48 0.39 24.02 18.61
N VAL A 49 0.00 22.79 18.89
CA VAL A 49 -1.08 22.09 18.21
C VAL A 49 -2.37 22.37 18.96
N THR A 50 -3.37 22.87 18.23
CA THR A 50 -4.69 23.20 18.76
C THR A 50 -5.79 22.44 18.05
N VAL A 51 -6.78 21.98 18.81
CA VAL A 51 -8.01 21.36 18.30
C VAL A 51 -9.17 22.19 18.82
N PHE A 52 -10.01 22.73 17.92
CA PHE A 52 -11.07 23.69 18.27
C PHE A 52 -10.60 24.88 19.13
N GLY A 53 -9.35 25.33 18.91
CA GLY A 53 -8.74 26.44 19.65
C GLY A 53 -8.14 26.06 21.02
N LEU A 54 -8.27 24.81 21.45
CA LEU A 54 -7.66 24.31 22.68
C LEU A 54 -6.29 23.71 22.38
N ALA A 55 -5.25 24.15 23.09
CA ALA A 55 -3.93 23.57 22.97
C ALA A 55 -3.92 22.15 23.54
N VAL A 56 -3.48 21.17 22.75
CA VAL A 56 -3.45 19.75 23.13
C VAL A 56 -2.01 19.23 23.27
N MET A 57 -1.07 19.78 22.52
CA MET A 57 0.35 19.45 22.61
C MET A 57 1.20 20.56 21.96
N ASN A 58 2.52 20.52 22.18
CA ASN A 58 3.48 21.34 21.46
C ASN A 58 4.36 20.43 20.60
N ASN A 59 4.38 20.67 19.28
CA ASN A 59 5.14 19.88 18.32
C ASN A 59 5.72 20.78 17.21
N PRO A 60 6.84 21.48 17.47
CA PRO A 60 7.48 22.31 16.46
C PRO A 60 8.05 21.50 15.29
N ALA A 61 8.40 20.23 15.50
CA ALA A 61 8.85 19.35 14.43
C ALA A 61 7.75 19.14 13.38
N LEU A 62 6.50 18.92 13.81
CA LEU A 62 5.36 18.78 12.89
C LEU A 62 5.16 20.01 12.00
N LEU A 63 5.34 21.22 12.56
CA LEU A 63 5.27 22.46 11.77
C LEU A 63 6.37 22.48 10.69
N GLU A 64 7.58 22.09 11.05
CA GLU A 64 8.71 22.05 10.11
C GLU A 64 8.52 20.99 9.04
N GLN A 65 7.99 19.81 9.39
CA GLN A 65 7.67 18.74 8.44
C GLN A 65 6.64 19.20 7.41
N LEU A 66 5.57 19.88 7.85
CA LEU A 66 4.56 20.47 6.97
C LEU A 66 5.19 21.48 6.00
N ARG A 67 6.05 22.38 6.49
CA ARG A 67 6.71 23.40 5.68
C ARG A 67 7.72 22.81 4.69
N THR A 68 8.52 21.84 5.13
CA THR A 68 9.49 21.11 4.30
C THR A 68 8.75 20.39 3.16
N ALA A 69 7.63 19.74 3.46
CA ALA A 69 6.79 19.09 2.46
C ALA A 69 5.98 20.09 1.60
N SER A 70 6.05 21.39 1.87
CA SER A 70 5.16 22.41 1.28
C SER A 70 3.66 22.09 1.45
N VAL A 71 3.31 21.43 2.56
CA VAL A 71 1.95 21.04 2.91
C VAL A 71 1.31 22.07 3.85
N GLN A 72 0.32 22.79 3.34
CA GLN A 72 -0.51 23.72 4.10
C GLN A 72 -1.60 22.98 4.87
N LYS A 73 -2.12 21.89 4.29
CA LYS A 73 -3.15 21.04 4.87
C LYS A 73 -2.90 19.58 4.52
N LEU A 74 -2.73 18.74 5.54
CA LEU A 74 -2.74 17.29 5.43
C LEU A 74 -4.08 16.79 5.99
N GLU A 75 -4.83 16.00 5.23
CA GLU A 75 -6.14 15.50 5.65
C GLU A 75 -6.20 13.98 5.51
N VAL A 76 -6.58 13.31 6.60
CA VAL A 76 -6.81 11.86 6.63
C VAL A 76 -8.29 11.63 6.84
N ARG A 77 -8.89 10.76 6.04
CA ARG A 77 -10.32 10.48 6.05
C ARG A 77 -10.61 9.00 6.00
N ILE A 78 -11.46 8.54 6.90
CA ILE A 78 -11.97 7.18 6.90
C ILE A 78 -13.29 7.19 6.13
N GLY A 79 -13.47 6.22 5.23
CA GLY A 79 -14.66 6.06 4.42
C GLY A 79 -15.02 4.60 4.17
N TYR A 80 -16.00 4.39 3.30
CA TYR A 80 -16.52 3.06 3.00
C TYR A 80 -15.47 2.18 2.31
N ASN A 81 -14.73 2.79 1.37
CA ASN A 81 -13.75 2.13 0.52
C ASN A 81 -12.31 2.19 1.05
N GLY A 82 -12.05 3.00 2.08
CA GLY A 82 -10.69 3.09 2.60
C GLY A 82 -10.40 4.19 3.60
N ILE A 83 -9.11 4.36 3.89
CA ILE A 83 -8.52 5.52 4.55
C ILE A 83 -7.80 6.36 3.50
N HIS A 84 -8.43 7.46 3.10
CA HIS A 84 -7.92 8.40 2.10
C HIS A 84 -7.04 9.46 2.75
N ILE A 85 -5.94 9.81 2.09
CA ILE A 85 -4.99 10.82 2.55
C ILE A 85 -4.87 11.88 1.46
N TYR A 86 -4.91 13.14 1.87
CA TYR A 86 -4.84 14.29 0.98
C TYR A 86 -3.77 15.28 1.45
N ALA A 87 -2.93 15.75 0.54
CA ALA A 87 -2.00 16.86 0.77
C ALA A 87 -2.41 18.05 -0.10
N ASN A 88 -2.71 19.18 0.53
CA ASN A 88 -3.20 20.39 -0.15
C ASN A 88 -4.44 20.17 -1.03
N GLY A 89 -5.26 19.15 -0.71
CA GLY A 89 -6.44 18.78 -1.47
C GLY A 89 -6.16 17.85 -2.68
N ASN A 90 -4.90 17.46 -2.90
CA ASN A 90 -4.54 16.44 -3.87
C ASN A 90 -4.51 15.06 -3.22
N ASP A 91 -4.94 14.04 -3.97
CA ASP A 91 -4.91 12.65 -3.56
C ASP A 91 -3.47 12.14 -3.37
N LEU A 92 -3.28 11.37 -2.29
CA LEU A 92 -2.11 10.53 -2.05
C LEU A 92 -2.53 9.04 -2.14
N PRO A 93 -1.56 8.10 -2.19
CA PRO A 93 -1.87 6.68 -2.01
C PRO A 93 -2.68 6.47 -0.74
N TYR A 94 -3.69 5.62 -0.83
CA TYR A 94 -4.65 5.40 0.23
C TYR A 94 -4.74 3.93 0.59
N ILE A 95 -5.22 3.66 1.81
CA ILE A 95 -5.49 2.28 2.24
C ILE A 95 -6.88 1.93 1.74
N SER A 96 -7.01 0.94 0.88
CA SER A 96 -8.30 0.43 0.42
C SER A 96 -8.74 -0.78 1.23
N TRP A 97 -10.05 -0.95 1.36
CA TRP A 97 -10.62 -2.10 2.03
C TRP A 97 -12.02 -2.44 1.50
N ASP A 98 -12.45 -3.65 1.82
CA ASP A 98 -13.78 -4.19 1.54
C ASP A 98 -14.38 -4.83 2.81
N ALA A 99 -15.45 -5.62 2.67
CA ALA A 99 -16.06 -6.28 3.83
C ALA A 99 -15.15 -7.35 4.45
N GLU A 100 -14.44 -8.11 3.61
CA GLU A 100 -13.65 -9.26 4.02
C GLU A 100 -12.33 -8.84 4.66
N SER A 101 -11.62 -7.90 4.04
CA SER A 101 -10.39 -7.33 4.59
C SER A 101 -10.61 -6.58 5.90
N VAL A 102 -11.79 -5.96 6.08
CA VAL A 102 -12.16 -5.33 7.36
C VAL A 102 -12.45 -6.38 8.43
N ASP A 103 -13.10 -7.50 8.09
CA ASP A 103 -13.30 -8.60 9.04
C ASP A 103 -11.96 -9.18 9.50
N THR A 104 -11.02 -9.39 8.57
CA THR A 104 -9.64 -9.80 8.90
C THR A 104 -8.94 -8.78 9.79
N LEU A 105 -9.05 -7.47 9.47
CA LEU A 105 -8.49 -6.40 10.29
C LEU A 105 -9.11 -6.37 11.69
N GLN A 106 -10.41 -6.58 11.84
CA GLN A 106 -11.07 -6.64 13.14
C GLN A 106 -10.52 -7.78 13.99
N ASP A 107 -10.31 -8.96 13.40
CA ASP A 107 -9.71 -10.09 14.10
C ASP A 107 -8.28 -9.81 14.55
N LEU A 108 -7.49 -9.18 13.68
CA LEU A 108 -6.13 -8.74 14.02
C LEU A 108 -6.14 -7.75 15.18
N LEU A 109 -6.99 -6.73 15.13
CA LEU A 109 -7.09 -5.71 16.18
C LEU A 109 -7.43 -6.33 17.54
N ARG A 110 -8.35 -7.30 17.58
CA ARG A 110 -8.73 -8.01 18.81
C ARG A 110 -7.58 -8.81 19.42
N ARG A 111 -6.66 -9.29 18.58
CA ARG A 111 -5.46 -10.05 19.01
C ARG A 111 -4.26 -9.15 19.30
N ALA A 112 -4.26 -7.93 18.78
CA ALA A 112 -3.18 -6.99 18.98
C ALA A 112 -3.05 -6.59 20.47
N PRO A 113 -1.81 -6.35 20.98
CA PRO A 113 -1.59 -5.53 22.15
C PRO A 113 -2.39 -4.24 22.06
N ALA A 114 -2.74 -3.70 23.22
CA ALA A 114 -3.48 -2.43 23.29
C ALA A 114 -2.77 -1.37 22.45
N LEU A 115 -3.44 -0.88 21.40
CA LEU A 115 -2.89 0.15 20.51
C LEU A 115 -2.71 1.49 21.21
N ALA A 116 -3.51 1.75 22.24
CA ALA A 116 -3.43 2.94 23.06
C ALA A 116 -3.45 2.57 24.56
N PRO A 117 -2.32 2.03 25.08
CA PRO A 117 -2.21 1.63 26.48
C PRO A 117 -2.52 2.81 27.40
N GLY A 118 -3.39 2.60 28.39
CA GLY A 118 -3.78 3.64 29.35
C GLY A 118 -4.86 4.61 28.86
N THR A 119 -5.46 4.36 27.69
CA THR A 119 -6.66 5.09 27.23
C THR A 119 -7.92 4.25 27.44
N ALA A 120 -9.09 4.90 27.45
CA ALA A 120 -10.39 4.21 27.48
C ALA A 120 -10.75 3.53 26.14
N VAL A 121 -9.92 3.68 25.10
CA VAL A 121 -10.15 3.11 23.78
C VAL A 121 -9.49 1.73 23.72
N SER A 122 -10.29 0.68 23.82
CA SER A 122 -9.81 -0.70 23.65
C SER A 122 -9.75 -1.09 22.18
N ASN A 123 -8.92 -2.08 21.85
CA ASN A 123 -8.89 -2.62 20.49
C ASN A 123 -10.24 -3.21 20.07
N ASP A 124 -10.99 -3.80 21.01
CA ASP A 124 -12.36 -4.28 20.76
C ASP A 124 -13.30 -3.15 20.37
N LEU A 125 -13.19 -1.99 21.01
CA LEU A 125 -14.01 -0.83 20.67
C LEU A 125 -13.68 -0.37 19.25
N ILE A 126 -12.39 -0.28 18.90
CA ILE A 126 -11.93 0.09 17.56
C ILE A 126 -12.48 -0.92 16.55
N ALA A 127 -12.21 -2.22 16.75
CA ALA A 127 -12.64 -3.30 15.88
C ALA A 127 -14.16 -3.23 15.66
N ASN A 128 -14.96 -3.16 16.72
CA ASN A 128 -16.42 -3.14 16.61
C ASN A 128 -16.97 -1.84 16.00
N SER A 129 -16.20 -0.74 16.06
CA SER A 129 -16.59 0.54 15.45
C SER A 129 -16.28 0.65 13.96
N LEU A 130 -15.32 -0.14 13.43
CA LEU A 130 -14.90 -0.06 12.03
C LEU A 130 -16.06 -0.11 11.01
N PRO A 131 -17.05 -1.02 11.12
CA PRO A 131 -18.16 -1.04 10.16
C PRO A 131 -18.99 0.25 10.15
N ILE A 132 -19.15 0.89 11.31
CA ILE A 132 -19.88 2.16 11.43
C ILE A 132 -19.01 3.31 10.91
N LEU A 133 -17.71 3.31 11.22
CA LEU A 133 -16.75 4.30 10.71
C LEU A 133 -16.65 4.27 9.18
N ARG A 134 -16.85 3.12 8.56
CA ARG A 134 -16.94 3.00 7.10
C ARG A 134 -18.20 3.63 6.52
N GLN A 135 -19.29 3.69 7.28
CA GLN A 135 -20.54 4.32 6.84
C GLN A 135 -20.57 5.82 7.14
N ILE A 136 -19.83 6.26 8.16
CA ILE A 136 -19.74 7.65 8.62
C ILE A 136 -18.34 8.17 8.31
N GLY A 137 -18.24 9.00 7.28
CA GLY A 137 -16.98 9.58 6.84
C GLY A 137 -16.46 10.57 7.86
N LEU A 138 -15.50 10.13 8.66
CA LEU A 138 -14.77 10.98 9.60
C LEU A 138 -13.45 11.41 8.99
N GLY A 139 -13.01 12.61 9.34
CA GLY A 139 -11.72 13.09 8.91
C GLY A 139 -11.04 13.95 9.96
N VAL A 140 -9.72 14.02 9.85
CA VAL A 140 -8.86 14.90 10.63
C VAL A 140 -8.01 15.67 9.64
N SER A 141 -7.94 16.99 9.78
CA SER A 141 -7.08 17.83 8.95
C SER A 141 -6.06 18.57 9.79
N VAL A 142 -4.79 18.26 9.59
CA VAL A 142 -3.65 19.00 10.15
C VAL A 142 -3.36 20.20 9.25
N ILE A 143 -3.33 21.40 9.83
CA ILE A 143 -3.25 22.67 9.09
C ILE A 143 -2.11 23.52 9.67
N ASP A 144 -1.21 24.00 8.83
CA ASP A 144 -0.33 25.12 9.21
C ASP A 144 -1.21 26.37 9.38
N ALA A 145 -1.31 26.87 10.61
CA ALA A 145 -2.20 27.99 10.93
C ALA A 145 -1.81 29.30 10.23
N SER A 146 -0.56 29.40 9.74
CA SER A 146 -0.05 30.55 8.98
C SER A 146 -0.36 30.46 7.48
N ALA A 147 -0.76 29.29 6.97
CA ALA A 147 -1.04 29.08 5.56
C ALA A 147 -2.46 29.52 5.15
N ASP A 148 -2.57 30.13 3.96
CA ASP A 148 -3.86 30.45 3.36
C ASP A 148 -4.48 29.21 2.69
N THR A 149 -5.36 28.54 3.42
CA THR A 149 -6.06 27.34 2.95
C THR A 149 -7.33 27.63 2.14
N SER A 150 -7.66 28.91 1.88
CA SER A 150 -8.93 29.29 1.24
C SER A 150 -9.04 28.85 -0.23
N ALA A 151 -7.91 28.74 -0.92
CA ALA A 151 -7.81 28.29 -2.30
C ALA A 151 -7.76 26.76 -2.45
N LEU A 152 -7.60 26.01 -1.35
CA LEU A 152 -7.47 24.55 -1.41
C LEU A 152 -8.80 23.89 -1.76
N THR A 153 -8.73 22.85 -2.59
CA THR A 153 -9.89 22.04 -2.95
C THR A 153 -10.48 21.41 -1.70
N ARG A 154 -11.76 21.69 -1.44
CA ARG A 154 -12.51 21.01 -0.38
C ARG A 154 -12.78 19.57 -0.79
N TRP A 155 -12.71 18.66 0.17
CA TRP A 155 -13.09 17.27 -0.04
C TRP A 155 -14.53 17.16 -0.56
N ARG A 156 -14.74 16.33 -1.59
CA ARG A 156 -16.04 16.16 -2.25
C ARG A 156 -16.63 14.76 -2.11
N GLY A 157 -15.94 13.86 -1.42
CA GLY A 157 -16.26 12.44 -1.34
C GLY A 157 -15.04 11.59 -1.63
N GLU A 158 -15.16 10.29 -1.40
CA GLU A 158 -14.10 9.33 -1.65
C GLU A 158 -13.68 9.38 -3.13
N THR A 159 -12.39 9.46 -3.32
CA THR A 159 -11.71 9.48 -4.61
C THR A 159 -11.08 8.12 -4.79
N THR A 160 -11.51 7.40 -5.82
CA THR A 160 -10.90 6.13 -6.22
C THR A 160 -9.75 6.44 -7.16
N ALA A 161 -8.63 5.72 -7.01
CA ALA A 161 -7.54 5.79 -7.98
C ALA A 161 -8.09 5.48 -9.38
N THR A 162 -7.56 6.19 -10.37
CA THR A 162 -7.93 5.92 -11.76
C THR A 162 -7.23 4.64 -12.19
N PRO A 163 -7.95 3.61 -12.69
CA PRO A 163 -7.31 2.42 -13.23
C PRO A 163 -6.38 2.81 -14.38
N GLU A 164 -5.12 2.38 -14.28
CA GLU A 164 -4.10 2.62 -15.29
C GLU A 164 -3.69 1.25 -15.85
N GLU A 165 -4.01 1.01 -17.11
CA GLU A 165 -3.62 -0.21 -17.80
C GLU A 165 -2.15 -0.06 -18.23
N ALA A 166 -1.24 -0.38 -17.31
CA ALA A 166 0.19 -0.46 -17.61
C ALA A 166 0.55 -1.92 -17.90
N GLU A 167 1.18 -2.18 -19.04
CA GLU A 167 1.84 -3.46 -19.26
C GLU A 167 2.98 -3.58 -18.25
N SER A 168 2.93 -4.60 -17.38
CA SER A 168 4.03 -4.86 -16.44
C SER A 168 5.29 -5.21 -17.23
N VAL A 169 6.30 -4.35 -17.14
CA VAL A 169 7.59 -4.55 -17.83
C VAL A 169 8.55 -5.40 -16.98
N ILE A 170 8.27 -5.54 -15.67
CA ILE A 170 9.08 -6.25 -14.69
C ILE A 170 8.22 -7.39 -14.08
N GLY A 171 8.60 -8.64 -14.32
CA GLY A 171 7.84 -9.83 -13.85
C GLY A 171 6.96 -10.49 -14.93
N PRO A 172 6.09 -11.44 -14.56
CA PRO A 172 5.66 -11.78 -13.20
C PRO A 172 6.72 -12.52 -12.39
N PHE A 173 6.96 -12.10 -11.14
CA PHE A 173 7.80 -12.84 -10.21
C PHE A 173 6.95 -13.46 -9.12
N GLN A 174 7.10 -14.76 -8.92
CA GLN A 174 6.56 -15.47 -7.76
C GLN A 174 7.71 -15.81 -6.85
N LEU A 175 7.91 -14.99 -5.82
CA LEU A 175 8.85 -15.23 -4.74
C LEU A 175 8.15 -16.03 -3.64
N GLY A 176 7.84 -17.29 -3.96
CA GLY A 176 7.43 -18.29 -3.00
C GLY A 176 8.62 -19.02 -2.37
N GLY A 177 8.33 -19.93 -1.45
CA GLY A 177 9.32 -20.75 -0.79
C GLY A 177 10.15 -20.03 0.27
N ILE A 178 9.75 -18.82 0.68
CA ILE A 178 10.35 -18.06 1.77
C ILE A 178 9.71 -18.53 3.07
N ALA A 179 10.53 -19.03 4.00
CA ALA A 179 10.10 -19.49 5.32
C ALA A 179 11.05 -19.01 6.40
N PHE A 180 10.49 -18.61 7.53
CA PHE A 180 11.22 -18.43 8.78
C PHE A 180 10.82 -19.53 9.76
N ASP A 181 11.80 -20.21 10.32
CA ASP A 181 11.58 -21.20 11.38
C ASP A 181 11.30 -20.54 12.74
N GLU A 182 11.01 -21.35 13.76
CA GLU A 182 10.75 -20.89 15.13
C GLU A 182 11.92 -20.11 15.76
N ASN A 183 13.13 -20.24 15.20
CA ASN A 183 14.33 -19.54 15.67
C ASN A 183 14.63 -18.28 14.85
N GLY A 184 13.84 -17.96 13.83
CA GLY A 184 14.05 -16.82 12.93
C GLY A 184 15.08 -17.06 11.83
N ASN A 185 15.42 -18.31 11.56
CA ASN A 185 16.28 -18.66 10.43
C ASN A 185 15.48 -18.67 9.14
N LEU A 186 16.01 -17.97 8.14
CA LEU A 186 15.41 -17.92 6.81
C LEU A 186 15.77 -19.14 5.98
N SER A 187 14.78 -19.67 5.27
CA SER A 187 14.94 -20.53 4.11
C SER A 187 14.26 -19.92 2.88
N ILE A 188 14.91 -20.01 1.71
CA ILE A 188 14.33 -19.63 0.42
C ILE A 188 14.50 -20.80 -0.54
N GLY A 189 13.40 -21.33 -1.08
CA GLY A 189 13.44 -22.43 -2.03
C GLY A 189 14.17 -23.68 -1.48
N GLY A 190 14.09 -23.90 -0.15
CA GLY A 190 14.79 -24.97 0.54
C GLY A 190 16.27 -24.73 0.85
N LEU A 191 16.84 -23.59 0.43
CA LEU A 191 18.19 -23.18 0.80
C LEU A 191 18.17 -22.42 2.12
N SER A 192 19.15 -22.65 2.99
CA SER A 192 19.28 -21.90 4.25
C SER A 192 19.93 -20.52 4.02
N ALA A 193 19.68 -19.58 4.92
CA ALA A 193 20.34 -18.27 4.94
C ALA A 193 21.87 -18.37 4.81
N SER A 194 22.50 -19.32 5.50
CA SER A 194 23.96 -19.54 5.44
C SER A 194 24.45 -19.99 4.07
N ALA A 195 23.65 -20.78 3.34
CA ALA A 195 23.96 -21.14 1.95
C ALA A 195 23.89 -19.92 1.01
N LEU A 196 23.10 -18.91 1.37
CA LEU A 196 23.00 -17.62 0.67
C LEU A 196 24.01 -16.57 1.18
N GLY A 197 24.94 -16.96 2.07
CA GLY A 197 25.94 -16.06 2.65
C GLY A 197 25.40 -15.15 3.76
N MET A 198 24.17 -15.35 4.21
CA MET A 198 23.57 -14.62 5.34
C MET A 198 23.82 -15.39 6.64
N ASN A 199 24.27 -14.68 7.68
CA ASN A 199 24.62 -15.30 8.96
C ASN A 199 23.64 -14.89 10.07
N GLY A 200 23.22 -15.87 10.87
CA GLY A 200 22.35 -15.66 12.03
C GLY A 200 20.86 -15.59 11.70
N PRO A 201 20.01 -15.49 12.73
CA PRO A 201 18.58 -15.28 12.55
C PRO A 201 18.34 -13.89 11.94
N LEU A 202 17.47 -13.84 10.93
CA LEU A 202 17.10 -12.61 10.23
C LEU A 202 15.84 -11.98 10.81
N LEU A 203 15.03 -12.76 11.52
CA LEU A 203 13.95 -12.27 12.37
C LEU A 203 14.29 -12.57 13.82
N ASP A 204 14.15 -11.58 14.70
CA ASP A 204 14.32 -11.78 16.13
C ASP A 204 13.11 -12.50 16.75
N ALA A 205 13.35 -13.17 17.87
CA ALA A 205 12.33 -13.96 18.57
C ALA A 205 11.13 -13.12 19.05
N ASN A 206 11.31 -11.83 19.33
CA ASN A 206 10.21 -10.96 19.74
C ASN A 206 9.30 -10.63 18.56
N THR A 207 9.88 -10.37 17.38
CA THR A 207 9.11 -10.18 16.14
C THR A 207 8.33 -11.44 15.77
N LEU A 208 8.96 -12.63 15.81
CA LEU A 208 8.27 -13.90 15.57
C LEU A 208 7.15 -14.16 16.58
N GLY A 209 7.42 -13.96 17.87
CA GLY A 209 6.41 -14.10 18.92
C GLY A 209 5.24 -13.15 18.74
N MET A 210 5.49 -11.92 18.27
CA MET A 210 4.45 -10.95 17.94
C MET A 210 3.59 -11.43 16.76
N LEU A 211 4.20 -11.87 15.66
CA LEU A 211 3.47 -12.41 14.49
C LEU A 211 2.60 -13.61 14.88
N GLN A 212 3.15 -14.53 15.68
CA GLN A 212 2.41 -15.67 16.22
C GLN A 212 1.27 -15.25 17.15
N SER A 213 1.45 -14.20 17.97
CA SER A 213 0.39 -13.68 18.83
C SER A 213 -0.79 -13.09 18.04
N TYR A 214 -0.54 -12.60 16.82
CA TYR A 214 -1.57 -12.19 15.87
C TYR A 214 -2.18 -13.36 15.11
N GLY A 215 -1.60 -14.55 15.24
CA GLY A 215 -1.92 -15.73 14.46
C GLY A 215 -1.54 -15.57 12.99
N ILE A 216 -0.49 -14.81 12.70
CA ILE A 216 0.07 -14.68 11.35
C ILE A 216 1.02 -15.87 11.13
N GLU A 217 0.58 -16.81 10.30
CA GLU A 217 1.37 -17.96 9.86
C GLU A 217 2.01 -17.69 8.51
N ASN A 218 1.26 -17.02 7.62
CA ASN A 218 1.71 -16.65 6.28
C ASN A 218 1.31 -15.22 5.96
N LEU A 219 2.17 -14.49 5.26
CA LEU A 219 1.90 -13.17 4.72
C LEU A 219 2.18 -13.20 3.21
N GLN A 220 1.26 -12.64 2.42
CA GLN A 220 1.42 -12.45 0.99
C GLN A 220 1.37 -10.97 0.65
N ILE A 221 2.26 -10.54 -0.24
CA ILE A 221 2.32 -9.19 -0.79
C ILE A 221 2.32 -9.33 -2.30
N GLN A 222 1.30 -8.76 -2.94
CA GLN A 222 1.17 -8.73 -4.38
C GLN A 222 1.18 -7.29 -4.88
N THR A 223 2.07 -6.95 -5.80
CA THR A 223 2.10 -5.65 -6.45
C THR A 223 1.35 -5.68 -7.77
N GLU A 224 0.59 -4.63 -8.02
CA GLU A 224 -0.20 -4.40 -9.22
C GLU A 224 0.04 -2.96 -9.71
N PRO A 225 -0.24 -2.64 -10.98
CA PRO A 225 -0.05 -1.29 -11.52
C PRO A 225 -0.73 -0.18 -10.71
N ASN A 226 -1.85 -0.50 -10.04
CA ASN A 226 -2.63 0.45 -9.25
C ASN A 226 -2.66 0.15 -7.75
N GLY A 227 -1.84 -0.77 -7.25
CA GLY A 227 -1.87 -1.07 -5.83
C GLY A 227 -0.93 -2.16 -5.34
N ILE A 228 -0.98 -2.36 -4.02
CA ILE A 228 -0.30 -3.43 -3.30
C ILE A 228 -1.37 -4.16 -2.50
N ASN A 229 -1.65 -5.39 -2.91
CA ASN A 229 -2.56 -6.28 -2.22
C ASN A 229 -1.83 -7.05 -1.13
N LEU A 230 -2.46 -7.11 0.04
CA LEU A 230 -1.92 -7.77 1.22
C LEU A 230 -2.88 -8.90 1.62
N SER A 231 -2.34 -10.05 1.98
CA SER A 231 -3.14 -11.13 2.55
C SER A 231 -2.38 -11.80 3.70
N MET A 232 -3.12 -12.30 4.69
CA MET A 232 -2.57 -13.12 5.76
C MET A 232 -3.33 -14.43 5.86
N ASN A 233 -2.60 -15.55 5.92
CA ASN A 233 -3.19 -16.90 5.97
C ASN A 233 -4.27 -17.13 4.89
N GLY A 234 -4.10 -16.53 3.71
CA GLY A 234 -5.07 -16.59 2.60
C GLY A 234 -6.31 -15.70 2.77
N ARG A 235 -6.41 -14.89 3.82
CA ARG A 235 -7.48 -13.88 4.00
C ARG A 235 -6.97 -12.50 3.57
N PRO A 236 -7.77 -11.71 2.83
CA PRO A 236 -7.35 -10.39 2.42
C PRO A 236 -7.16 -9.47 3.64
N LEU A 237 -6.18 -8.58 3.54
CA LEU A 237 -5.96 -7.45 4.43
C LEU A 237 -6.27 -6.15 3.67
N PRO A 238 -6.41 -5.01 4.36
CA PRO A 238 -6.47 -3.73 3.68
C PRO A 238 -5.25 -3.56 2.76
N SER A 239 -5.51 -3.13 1.52
CA SER A 239 -4.50 -2.95 0.48
C SER A 239 -4.06 -1.48 0.40
N ILE A 240 -3.01 -1.20 -0.35
CA ILE A 240 -2.63 0.18 -0.72
C ILE A 240 -3.06 0.39 -2.17
N THR A 241 -3.77 1.47 -2.45
CA THR A 241 -4.21 1.80 -3.80
C THR A 241 -3.66 3.16 -4.24
N TYR A 242 -3.25 3.25 -5.49
CA TYR A 242 -2.64 4.44 -6.07
C TYR A 242 -2.83 4.51 -7.60
N ASP A 243 -2.65 5.71 -8.13
CA ASP A 243 -2.44 5.99 -9.55
C ASP A 243 -1.18 6.85 -9.72
N SER A 244 -0.78 7.13 -10.96
CA SER A 244 0.42 7.90 -11.25
C SER A 244 0.38 9.31 -10.63
N ALA A 245 -0.80 9.93 -10.56
CA ALA A 245 -0.96 11.25 -9.97
C ALA A 245 -0.75 11.21 -8.44
N ALA A 246 -1.35 10.23 -7.76
CA ALA A 246 -1.18 10.03 -6.33
C ALA A 246 0.29 9.74 -5.97
N LEU A 247 0.97 8.89 -6.75
CA LEU A 247 2.39 8.59 -6.55
C LEU A 247 3.30 9.82 -6.79
N ALA A 248 2.96 10.69 -7.74
CA ALA A 248 3.70 11.94 -7.91
C ALA A 248 3.53 12.88 -6.70
N ASN A 249 2.37 12.86 -6.03
CA ASN A 249 2.08 13.71 -4.88
C ASN A 249 2.71 13.22 -3.56
N VAL A 250 3.05 11.92 -3.44
CA VAL A 250 3.56 11.36 -2.17
C VAL A 250 5.03 11.70 -1.90
N VAL A 251 5.86 11.86 -2.95
CA VAL A 251 7.29 12.17 -2.83
C VAL A 251 7.57 13.40 -1.96
N PRO A 252 6.99 14.59 -2.20
CA PRO A 252 7.26 15.76 -1.36
C PRO A 252 6.78 15.57 0.09
N VAL A 253 5.72 14.79 0.30
CA VAL A 253 5.24 14.47 1.66
C VAL A 253 6.26 13.60 2.40
N VAL A 254 6.77 12.55 1.75
CA VAL A 254 7.79 11.69 2.37
C VAL A 254 9.09 12.44 2.62
N GLN A 255 9.51 13.32 1.72
CA GLN A 255 10.69 14.18 1.95
C GLN A 255 10.56 15.05 3.21
N GLY A 256 9.36 15.53 3.54
CA GLY A 256 9.14 16.31 4.76
C GLY A 256 8.96 15.47 6.02
N PHE A 257 8.31 14.31 5.95
CA PHE A 257 7.93 13.52 7.12
C PHE A 257 8.86 12.34 7.44
N ALA A 258 9.52 11.78 6.43
CA ALA A 258 10.44 10.64 6.53
C ALA A 258 11.57 10.79 5.47
N PRO A 259 12.43 11.83 5.59
CA PRO A 259 13.45 12.16 4.60
C PRO A 259 14.42 11.00 4.32
N GLU A 260 14.65 10.13 5.30
CA GLU A 260 15.46 8.93 5.17
C GLU A 260 14.89 7.88 4.20
N LEU A 261 13.56 7.88 4.00
CA LEU A 261 12.87 6.97 3.08
C LEU A 261 12.71 7.56 1.68
N ALA A 262 12.89 8.88 1.52
CA ALA A 262 12.67 9.54 0.23
C ALA A 262 13.54 8.97 -0.91
N PRO A 263 14.85 8.74 -0.75
CA PRO A 263 15.67 8.16 -1.82
C PRO A 263 15.21 6.74 -2.20
N THR A 264 14.86 5.94 -1.21
CA THR A 264 14.34 4.58 -1.44
C THR A 264 13.02 4.63 -2.21
N LEU A 265 12.10 5.51 -1.81
CA LEU A 265 10.83 5.68 -2.49
C LEU A 265 11.02 6.16 -3.94
N GLU A 266 11.87 7.16 -4.18
CA GLU A 266 12.19 7.65 -5.52
C GLU A 266 12.72 6.54 -6.43
N SER A 267 13.56 5.64 -5.90
CA SER A 267 14.06 4.48 -6.64
C SER A 267 13.01 3.38 -6.86
N ALA A 268 12.10 3.19 -5.90
CA ALA A 268 11.12 2.12 -5.91
C ALA A 268 9.84 2.47 -6.69
N LEU A 269 9.46 3.74 -6.77
CA LEU A 269 8.23 4.20 -7.42
C LEU A 269 8.10 3.71 -8.88
N PRO A 270 9.13 3.83 -9.74
CA PRO A 270 9.06 3.31 -11.10
C PRO A 270 8.91 1.78 -11.12
N MET A 271 9.47 1.08 -10.13
CA MET A 271 9.34 -0.37 -10.03
C MET A 271 7.91 -0.76 -9.62
N LEU A 272 7.31 -0.07 -8.65
CA LEU A 272 5.94 -0.36 -8.19
C LEU A 272 4.89 -0.27 -9.29
N GLN A 273 5.04 0.70 -10.22
CA GLN A 273 4.10 0.86 -11.35
C GLN A 273 4.29 -0.20 -12.44
N ASN A 274 5.49 -0.79 -12.55
CA ASN A 274 5.86 -1.67 -13.66
C ASN A 274 6.11 -3.13 -13.23
N ALA A 275 6.09 -3.42 -11.93
CA ALA A 275 6.39 -4.73 -11.38
C ALA A 275 5.13 -5.51 -11.00
N ALA A 276 5.02 -6.72 -11.53
CA ALA A 276 4.10 -7.75 -11.07
C ALA A 276 4.88 -8.71 -10.14
N LEU A 277 4.87 -8.42 -8.84
CA LEU A 277 5.54 -9.20 -7.82
C LEU A 277 4.51 -9.89 -6.93
N ASP A 278 4.68 -11.18 -6.68
CA ASP A 278 3.94 -11.96 -5.69
C ASP A 278 4.96 -12.56 -4.71
N VAL A 279 4.98 -12.06 -3.49
CA VAL A 279 5.86 -12.55 -2.41
C VAL A 279 5.02 -13.27 -1.38
N ALA A 280 5.33 -14.53 -1.10
CA ALA A 280 4.70 -15.30 -0.04
C ALA A 280 5.75 -15.71 1.00
N VAL A 281 5.50 -15.34 2.26
CA VAL A 281 6.39 -15.60 3.40
C VAL A 281 5.66 -16.42 4.44
N SER A 282 6.27 -17.53 4.86
CA SER A 282 5.81 -18.35 5.98
C SER A 282 6.62 -18.07 7.25
N PHE A 283 5.95 -18.14 8.39
CA PHE A 283 6.54 -18.04 9.73
C PHE A 283 6.38 -19.35 10.53
N THR A 284 6.04 -20.45 9.85
CA THR A 284 5.85 -21.77 10.46
C THR A 284 7.04 -22.71 10.25
N GLY A 285 8.07 -22.25 9.54
CA GLY A 285 9.20 -23.05 9.07
C GLY A 285 8.93 -23.83 7.78
N GLU A 286 7.66 -24.05 7.42
CA GLU A 286 7.28 -24.71 6.18
C GLU A 286 7.10 -23.70 5.05
N PRO A 287 7.81 -23.84 3.91
CA PRO A 287 7.68 -22.91 2.79
C PRO A 287 6.27 -22.89 2.21
N VAL A 288 5.81 -21.70 1.84
CA VAL A 288 4.54 -21.49 1.13
C VAL A 288 4.78 -20.90 -0.26
N GLY A 289 3.94 -21.32 -1.21
CA GLY A 289 4.09 -20.95 -2.62
C GLY A 289 5.27 -21.64 -3.30
N GLU A 290 5.34 -21.48 -4.62
CA GLU A 290 6.46 -21.95 -5.43
C GLU A 290 7.34 -20.77 -5.81
N LEU A 291 8.66 -20.97 -5.80
CA LEU A 291 9.60 -19.98 -6.33
C LEU A 291 9.60 -20.11 -7.85
N ALA A 292 8.95 -19.16 -8.55
CA ALA A 292 9.01 -19.04 -9.99
C ALA A 292 9.53 -17.65 -10.38
N LEU A 293 10.77 -17.62 -10.88
CA LEU A 293 11.36 -16.44 -11.47
C LEU A 293 11.06 -16.44 -12.96
N SER A 294 10.52 -15.35 -13.49
CA SER A 294 10.45 -15.15 -14.94
C SER A 294 11.84 -15.09 -15.55
N ASP A 295 11.94 -15.43 -16.85
CA ASP A 295 13.18 -15.26 -17.61
C ASP A 295 13.67 -13.81 -17.44
N LEU A 296 14.85 -13.64 -16.82
CA LEU A 296 15.45 -12.32 -16.60
C LEU A 296 15.95 -11.79 -17.96
N PRO A 297 15.37 -10.72 -18.53
CA PRO A 297 15.91 -10.10 -19.72
C PRO A 297 17.20 -9.39 -19.33
N VAL A 298 18.31 -10.02 -19.68
CA VAL A 298 19.65 -9.48 -19.54
C VAL A 298 20.03 -8.83 -20.86
N ALA A 299 20.21 -7.50 -20.85
CA ALA A 299 20.70 -6.75 -21.99
C ALA A 299 22.16 -6.34 -21.75
N LEU A 300 22.96 -6.39 -22.80
CA LEU A 300 24.32 -5.88 -22.79
C LEU A 300 24.28 -4.47 -23.36
N ASN A 301 24.64 -3.48 -22.54
CA ASN A 301 24.67 -2.09 -22.96
C ASN A 301 25.89 -1.84 -23.87
N GLU A 302 25.83 -0.78 -24.68
CA GLU A 302 26.91 -0.43 -25.62
C GLU A 302 28.25 -0.16 -24.94
N ASP A 303 28.22 0.23 -23.66
CA ASP A 303 29.40 0.48 -22.82
C ASP A 303 29.98 -0.80 -22.18
N GLY A 304 29.44 -1.97 -22.51
CA GLY A 304 29.86 -3.27 -21.97
C GLY A 304 29.37 -3.56 -20.55
N THR A 305 28.51 -2.71 -20.00
CA THR A 305 27.77 -2.98 -18.76
C THR A 305 26.55 -3.85 -19.04
N VAL A 306 26.10 -4.59 -18.03
CA VAL A 306 24.91 -5.42 -18.14
C VAL A 306 23.75 -4.67 -17.53
N SER A 307 22.60 -4.63 -18.21
CA SER A 307 21.33 -4.24 -17.63
C SER A 307 20.42 -5.45 -17.47
N VAL A 308 19.67 -5.49 -16.37
CA VAL A 308 18.63 -6.49 -16.10
C VAL A 308 17.33 -5.72 -15.95
N PHE A 309 16.33 -6.03 -16.79
CA PHE A 309 15.11 -5.20 -16.95
C PHE A 309 15.39 -3.71 -17.21
N GLY A 310 16.41 -3.41 -18.02
CA GLY A 310 16.78 -2.02 -18.33
C GLY A 310 17.42 -1.24 -17.18
N VAL A 311 17.64 -1.88 -16.02
CA VAL A 311 18.40 -1.30 -14.90
C VAL A 311 19.83 -1.80 -14.98
N SER A 312 20.81 -0.89 -14.97
CA SER A 312 22.22 -1.27 -14.99
C SER A 312 22.59 -2.06 -13.74
N ALA A 313 23.11 -3.29 -13.92
CA ALA A 313 23.53 -4.21 -12.86
C ALA A 313 24.93 -3.88 -12.31
N GLY A 314 25.55 -2.78 -12.74
CA GLY A 314 26.82 -2.29 -12.23
C GLY A 314 27.43 -1.19 -13.10
N SER A 315 28.35 -0.41 -12.53
CA SER A 315 29.06 0.67 -13.24
C SER A 315 30.34 0.20 -13.95
N THR A 316 30.68 -1.09 -13.83
CA THR A 316 31.90 -1.66 -14.40
C THR A 316 31.56 -2.52 -15.61
N PRO A 317 32.21 -2.31 -16.76
CA PRO A 317 32.03 -3.18 -17.92
C PRO A 317 32.41 -4.61 -17.55
N LEU A 318 31.46 -5.53 -17.66
CA LEU A 318 31.68 -6.96 -17.38
C LEU A 318 32.20 -7.69 -18.62
N VAL A 319 31.98 -7.12 -19.80
CA VAL A 319 32.42 -7.67 -21.07
C VAL A 319 33.63 -6.88 -21.59
N PRO A 320 34.77 -7.56 -21.85
CA PRO A 320 35.93 -6.94 -22.48
C PRO A 320 35.60 -6.30 -23.83
N ALA A 321 36.19 -5.14 -24.13
CA ALA A 321 35.88 -4.34 -25.33
C ALA A 321 36.16 -5.08 -26.65
N ASP A 322 37.11 -6.01 -26.66
CA ASP A 322 37.42 -6.88 -27.78
C ASP A 322 36.34 -7.94 -28.04
N LEU A 323 35.70 -8.44 -26.99
CA LEU A 323 34.55 -9.35 -27.10
C LEU A 323 33.30 -8.60 -27.58
N MET A 324 33.10 -7.36 -27.11
CA MET A 324 32.05 -6.46 -27.60
C MET A 324 32.14 -6.24 -29.12
N ALA A 325 33.35 -5.94 -29.62
CA ALA A 325 33.58 -5.75 -31.04
C ALA A 325 33.28 -7.02 -31.87
N GLN A 326 33.53 -8.20 -31.31
CA GLN A 326 33.22 -9.49 -31.97
C GLN A 326 31.72 -9.80 -31.99
N LEU A 327 31.00 -9.50 -30.90
CA LEU A 327 29.55 -9.67 -30.82
C LEU A 327 28.83 -8.73 -31.80
N GLN A 328 29.24 -7.47 -31.86
CA GLN A 328 28.73 -6.49 -32.83
C GLN A 328 29.04 -6.89 -34.27
N ALA A 329 30.24 -7.42 -34.54
CA ALA A 329 30.63 -7.90 -35.87
C ALA A 329 29.86 -9.15 -36.32
N THR A 330 29.29 -9.92 -35.38
CA THR A 330 28.48 -11.11 -35.66
C THR A 330 26.97 -10.83 -35.68
N GLY A 331 26.56 -9.57 -35.51
CA GLY A 331 25.15 -9.16 -35.56
C GLY A 331 24.35 -9.57 -34.33
N VAL A 332 25.03 -9.97 -33.25
CA VAL A 332 24.41 -10.19 -31.94
C VAL A 332 24.28 -8.81 -31.28
N GLN A 333 23.06 -8.30 -31.21
CA GLN A 333 22.67 -7.11 -30.45
C GLN A 333 22.16 -7.54 -29.08
#